data_AF-A0A8J5PGN3-F1
#
_entry.id   AF-A0A8J5PGN3-F1
#
_cell.length_a   1.000
_cell.length_b   1.000
_cell.length_c   1.000
_cell.angle_alpha   90.00
_cell.angle_beta   90.00
_cell.angle_gamma   90.00
#
_symmetry.space_group_name_H-M   'P 1'
#
loop_
_entity.id
_entity.type
_entity.pdbx_description
1 polymer ?
#
loop_
_entity_poly.entity_id
_entity_poly.type
_entity_poly.pdbx_seq_one_letter_code
_entity_poly.pdbx_strand_id
1 'polypeptide(L)'
;MTKAMNQAMRAVLPVWKTTPIAALHRESGVPPVDQLLDAGRLRFSARLKSLDEAHPLANRTRPPRKPAYHDLIKRRYQTQTENGFRTRLRRTGELLASCTRPKLVQRCFHQEQMPPLQMASKEKSADAFSRWVESLDPPTLMVYSDGSLSSEGAASYGFTIHQNNVPIFDGSGRLGSAEVFDVEATGALEGLRAALDTTWRSPRAYEAHHPTPLKASFSSSKR
;
A
#
# COMPACT_ATOMS: atom_id res chain seq x y z
N MET A 1 10.73 -9.31 -36.24
CA MET A 1 10.60 -7.99 -35.58
C MET A 1 11.36 -6.88 -36.29
N THR A 2 12.64 -7.07 -36.63
CA THR A 2 13.49 -6.06 -37.31
C THR A 2 12.86 -5.45 -38.57
N LYS A 3 12.28 -6.27 -39.46
CA LYS A 3 11.62 -5.77 -40.68
C LYS A 3 10.45 -4.82 -40.39
N ALA A 4 9.61 -5.15 -39.41
CA ALA A 4 8.47 -4.32 -39.01
C ALA A 4 8.92 -3.01 -38.35
N MET A 5 9.93 -3.07 -37.47
CA MET A 5 10.56 -1.89 -36.86
C MET A 5 11.14 -0.96 -37.93
N ASN A 6 11.90 -1.50 -38.88
CA ASN A 6 12.50 -0.72 -39.96
C ASN A 6 11.44 -0.06 -40.85
N GLN A 7 10.35 -0.76 -41.12
CA GLN A 7 9.22 -0.19 -41.87
C GLN A 7 8.56 0.96 -41.09
N ALA A 8 8.35 0.80 -39.79
CA ALA A 8 7.77 1.85 -38.94
C ALA A 8 8.68 3.09 -38.87
N MET A 9 9.99 2.90 -38.67
CA MET A 9 10.95 4.02 -38.66
C MET A 9 10.95 4.78 -39.99
N ARG A 10 10.88 4.06 -41.12
CA ARG A 10 10.78 4.69 -42.45
C ARG A 10 9.46 5.41 -42.71
N ALA A 11 8.37 5.02 -42.04
CA ALA A 11 7.09 5.69 -42.18
C ALA A 11 7.03 7.02 -41.43
N VAL A 12 7.80 7.16 -40.35
CA VAL A 12 7.84 8.38 -39.52
C VAL A 12 8.95 9.33 -39.96
N LEU A 13 10.06 8.80 -40.49
CA LEU A 13 11.19 9.61 -40.95
C LEU A 13 11.07 9.99 -42.44
N PRO A 14 11.51 11.18 -42.85
CA PRO A 14 11.57 11.57 -44.27
C PRO A 14 12.79 10.93 -44.97
N VAL A 15 12.79 9.61 -45.12
CA VAL A 15 13.94 8.82 -45.59
C VAL A 15 13.60 7.93 -46.78
N TRP A 16 14.53 7.80 -47.72
CA TRP A 16 14.37 6.93 -48.90
C TRP A 16 14.36 5.45 -48.53
N LYS A 17 13.69 4.60 -49.32
CA LYS A 17 13.69 3.13 -49.14
C LYS A 17 15.10 2.50 -49.11
N THR A 18 16.07 3.14 -49.77
CA THR A 18 17.48 2.71 -49.85
C THR A 18 18.34 3.19 -48.68
N THR A 19 17.81 4.04 -47.79
CA THR A 19 18.57 4.57 -46.63
C THR A 19 19.16 3.43 -45.79
N PRO A 20 20.46 3.46 -45.46
CA PRO A 20 21.09 2.42 -44.64
C PRO A 20 20.42 2.25 -43.28
N ILE A 21 20.31 1.00 -42.79
CA ILE A 21 19.63 0.68 -41.52
C ILE A 21 20.30 1.38 -40.33
N ALA A 22 21.62 1.51 -40.33
CA ALA A 22 22.34 2.22 -39.26
C ALA A 22 21.93 3.69 -39.16
N ALA A 23 21.73 4.37 -40.30
CA ALA A 23 21.23 5.74 -40.33
C ALA A 23 19.79 5.82 -39.80
N LEU A 24 18.92 4.85 -40.14
CA LEU A 24 17.55 4.82 -39.60
C LEU A 24 17.51 4.79 -38.07
N HIS A 25 18.33 3.94 -37.44
CA HIS A 25 18.39 3.86 -35.97
C HIS A 25 18.92 5.15 -35.34
N ARG A 26 19.89 5.80 -35.99
CA ARG A 26 20.43 7.10 -35.54
C ARG A 26 19.36 8.20 -35.63
N GLU A 27 18.72 8.34 -36.79
CA GLU A 27 17.76 9.42 -37.04
C GLU A 27 16.42 9.22 -36.31
N SER A 28 15.99 7.97 -36.09
CA SER A 28 14.78 7.69 -35.30
C SER A 28 15.00 7.80 -33.80
N GLY A 29 16.25 7.78 -33.34
CA GLY A 29 16.58 7.62 -31.92
C GLY A 29 16.17 6.26 -31.33
N VAL A 30 15.73 5.30 -32.16
CA VAL A 30 15.29 3.97 -31.72
C VAL A 30 16.46 3.00 -31.84
N PRO A 31 16.94 2.39 -30.74
CA PRO A 31 18.02 1.41 -30.80
C PRO A 31 17.63 0.14 -31.57
N PRO A 32 18.61 -0.61 -32.09
CA PRO A 32 18.41 -1.95 -32.62
C PRO A 32 17.65 -2.89 -31.67
N VAL A 33 16.90 -3.85 -32.24
CA VAL A 33 16.00 -4.75 -31.50
C VAL A 33 16.74 -5.58 -30.45
N ASP A 34 17.93 -6.07 -30.78
CA ASP A 34 18.82 -6.80 -29.89
C ASP A 34 19.19 -5.98 -28.64
N GLN A 35 19.56 -4.71 -28.82
CA GLN A 35 19.87 -3.81 -27.70
C GLN A 35 18.65 -3.57 -26.81
N LEU A 36 17.47 -3.39 -27.41
CA LEU A 36 16.22 -3.21 -26.66
C LEU A 36 15.86 -4.47 -25.85
N LEU A 37 16.03 -5.65 -26.44
CA LEU A 37 15.78 -6.92 -25.78
C LEU A 37 16.76 -7.16 -24.65
N ASP A 38 18.06 -6.87 -24.85
CA ASP A 38 19.06 -7.02 -23.81
C ASP A 38 18.86 -6.02 -22.67
N ALA A 39 18.52 -4.78 -22.97
CA ALA A 39 18.13 -3.80 -21.95
C ALA A 39 16.91 -4.27 -21.16
N GLY A 40 15.91 -4.88 -21.83
CA GLY A 40 14.75 -5.50 -21.17
C GLY A 40 15.14 -6.66 -20.25
N ARG A 41 16.04 -7.54 -20.70
CA ARG A 41 16.56 -8.66 -19.91
C ARG A 41 17.33 -8.17 -18.69
N LEU A 42 18.14 -7.12 -18.81
CA LEU A 42 18.86 -6.52 -17.69
C LEU A 42 17.92 -5.88 -16.67
N ARG A 43 16.93 -5.10 -17.11
CA ARG A 43 15.90 -4.55 -16.21
C ARG A 43 15.14 -5.64 -15.47
N PHE A 44 14.78 -6.73 -16.15
CA PHE A 44 14.12 -7.85 -15.52
C PHE A 44 15.03 -8.57 -14.52
N SER A 45 16.32 -8.73 -14.84
CA SER A 45 17.31 -9.25 -13.90
C SER A 45 17.40 -8.39 -12.64
N ALA A 46 17.49 -7.06 -12.81
CA ALA A 46 17.55 -6.12 -11.70
C ALA A 46 16.32 -6.24 -10.80
N ARG A 47 15.13 -6.32 -11.41
CA ARG A 47 13.88 -6.58 -10.67
C ARG A 47 13.95 -7.89 -9.88
N LEU A 48 14.41 -8.99 -10.48
CA LEU A 48 14.53 -10.28 -9.77
C LEU A 48 15.49 -10.21 -8.57
N LYS A 49 16.56 -9.42 -8.67
CA LYS A 49 17.51 -9.20 -7.59
C LYS A 49 16.95 -8.29 -6.49
N SER A 50 16.13 -7.31 -6.83
CA SER A 50 15.52 -6.38 -5.87
C SER A 50 14.24 -6.91 -5.20
N LEU A 51 13.75 -8.10 -5.58
CA LEU A 51 12.60 -8.71 -4.90
C LEU A 51 12.99 -9.18 -3.49
N ASP A 52 12.02 -9.18 -2.60
CA ASP A 52 12.14 -9.80 -1.28
C ASP A 52 12.47 -11.30 -1.38
N GLU A 53 13.18 -11.83 -0.39
CA GLU A 53 13.65 -13.21 -0.37
C GLU A 53 12.49 -14.23 -0.25
N ALA A 54 11.38 -13.86 0.37
CA ALA A 54 10.18 -14.68 0.44
C ALA A 54 9.35 -14.66 -0.87
N HIS A 55 9.68 -13.77 -1.81
CA HIS A 55 8.96 -13.68 -3.07
C HIS A 55 9.10 -14.99 -3.90
N PRO A 56 8.02 -15.55 -4.46
CA PRO A 56 8.07 -16.85 -5.16
C PRO A 56 9.05 -16.87 -6.34
N LEU A 57 9.21 -15.75 -7.06
CA LEU A 57 10.21 -15.64 -8.13
C LEU A 57 11.65 -15.64 -7.62
N ALA A 58 11.93 -15.06 -6.44
CA ALA A 58 13.27 -15.08 -5.86
C ALA A 58 13.69 -16.53 -5.56
N ASN A 59 12.78 -17.31 -4.96
CA ASN A 59 12.98 -18.75 -4.71
C ASN A 59 13.29 -19.54 -5.98
N ARG A 60 12.59 -19.26 -7.10
CA ARG A 60 12.82 -19.94 -8.39
C ARG A 60 14.15 -19.60 -9.06
N THR A 61 14.73 -18.43 -8.75
CA THR A 61 16.05 -18.03 -9.25
C THR A 61 17.21 -18.61 -8.45
N ARG A 62 16.95 -19.23 -7.29
CA ARG A 62 18.01 -19.83 -6.48
C ARG A 62 18.74 -20.94 -7.26
N PRO A 63 20.07 -21.04 -7.11
CA PRO A 63 20.83 -22.12 -7.71
C PRO A 63 20.32 -23.47 -7.18
N PRO A 64 20.42 -24.54 -8.00
CA PRO A 64 20.19 -25.90 -7.54
C PRO A 64 21.05 -26.20 -6.30
N ARG A 65 20.51 -26.94 -5.34
CA ARG A 65 21.29 -27.34 -4.17
C ARG A 65 22.31 -28.37 -4.64
N LYS A 66 23.56 -28.25 -4.18
CA LYS A 66 24.53 -29.32 -4.43
C LYS A 66 23.98 -30.59 -3.77
N PRO A 67 23.90 -31.72 -4.47
CA PRO A 67 23.45 -32.96 -3.85
C PRO A 67 24.42 -33.32 -2.72
N ALA A 68 23.87 -33.57 -1.54
CA ALA A 68 24.64 -34.14 -0.43
C ALA A 68 24.87 -35.62 -0.74
N TYR A 69 26.13 -36.03 -0.78
CA TYR A 69 26.50 -37.40 -1.10
C TYR A 69 26.71 -38.21 0.18
N HIS A 70 26.14 -39.41 0.25
CA HIS A 70 26.30 -40.34 1.35
C HIS A 70 27.15 -41.54 0.90
N ASP A 71 28.31 -41.76 1.51
CA ASP A 71 29.30 -42.72 0.98
C ASP A 71 28.81 -44.18 0.92
N LEU A 72 27.85 -44.53 1.79
CA LEU A 72 27.25 -45.87 1.85
C LEU A 72 26.25 -46.19 0.73
N ILE A 73 25.83 -45.21 -0.08
CA ILE A 73 24.82 -45.40 -1.13
C ILE A 73 25.52 -45.30 -2.50
N LYS A 74 25.18 -46.16 -3.47
CA LYS A 74 25.81 -46.10 -4.81
C LYS A 74 25.42 -44.81 -5.55
N ARG A 75 26.37 -44.21 -6.29
CA ARG A 75 26.21 -42.92 -7.01
C ARG A 75 24.93 -42.84 -7.83
N ARG A 76 24.64 -43.88 -8.60
CA ARG A 76 23.45 -43.97 -9.47
C ARG A 76 22.10 -43.85 -8.75
N TYR A 77 22.04 -44.11 -7.44
CA TYR A 77 20.83 -43.94 -6.63
C TYR A 77 20.76 -42.57 -5.93
N GLN A 78 21.87 -41.82 -5.91
CA GLN A 78 21.97 -40.49 -5.31
C GLN A 78 21.98 -39.37 -6.33
N THR A 79 22.18 -39.68 -7.61
CA THR A 79 22.01 -38.72 -8.70
C THR A 79 20.53 -38.32 -8.76
N GLN A 80 20.12 -37.38 -7.91
CA GLN A 80 18.85 -36.71 -8.12
C GLN A 80 18.91 -36.09 -9.50
N THR A 81 17.96 -36.44 -10.35
CA THR A 81 17.63 -35.72 -11.57
C THR A 81 17.08 -34.34 -11.19
N GLU A 82 17.85 -33.54 -10.44
CA GLU A 82 17.61 -32.10 -10.44
C GLU A 82 17.81 -31.69 -11.89
N ASN A 83 16.71 -31.36 -12.56
CA ASN A 83 16.72 -30.93 -13.95
C ASN A 83 17.77 -29.82 -14.11
N GLY A 84 18.96 -30.19 -14.59
CA GLY A 84 20.11 -29.31 -14.80
C GLY A 84 19.84 -28.25 -15.88
N PHE A 85 18.65 -28.29 -16.49
CA PHE A 85 18.17 -27.27 -17.39
C PHE A 85 18.03 -25.94 -16.68
N ARG A 86 19.03 -25.08 -16.89
CA ARG A 86 18.97 -23.66 -16.59
C ARG A 86 17.76 -23.04 -17.29
N THR A 87 16.69 -22.81 -16.53
CA THR A 87 15.48 -22.14 -17.00
C THR A 87 15.80 -20.72 -17.49
N ARG A 88 15.00 -20.19 -18.41
CA ARG A 88 15.15 -18.79 -18.88
C ARG A 88 15.14 -17.80 -17.72
N LEU A 89 14.31 -18.06 -16.71
CA LEU A 89 14.23 -17.26 -15.48
C LEU A 89 15.56 -17.26 -14.71
N ARG A 90 16.18 -18.43 -14.51
CA ARG A 90 17.50 -18.55 -13.86
C ARG A 90 18.59 -17.83 -14.65
N ARG A 91 18.65 -18.05 -15.97
CA ARG A 91 19.63 -17.37 -16.85
C ARG A 91 19.53 -15.85 -16.75
N THR A 92 18.31 -15.30 -16.73
CA THR A 92 18.13 -13.86 -16.56
C THR A 92 18.49 -13.39 -15.16
N GLY A 93 18.15 -14.17 -14.12
CA GLY A 93 18.55 -13.87 -12.74
C GLY A 93 20.06 -13.93 -12.49
N GLU A 94 20.84 -14.58 -13.35
CA GLU A 94 22.30 -14.65 -13.30
C GLU A 94 23.00 -13.47 -14.01
N LEU A 95 22.30 -12.64 -14.80
CA LEU A 95 22.91 -11.55 -15.58
C LEU A 95 23.53 -10.43 -14.73
N LEU A 96 23.00 -10.20 -13.53
CA LEU A 96 23.48 -9.18 -12.62
C LEU A 96 23.96 -9.81 -11.31
N ALA A 97 24.89 -9.12 -10.64
CA ALA A 97 25.35 -9.49 -9.31
C ALA A 97 24.20 -9.45 -8.28
N SER A 98 24.36 -10.16 -7.18
CA SER A 98 23.45 -10.02 -6.03
C SER A 98 23.53 -8.62 -5.44
N CYS A 99 22.39 -8.07 -5.03
CA CYS A 99 22.30 -6.83 -4.27
C CYS A 99 21.57 -7.08 -2.95
N THR A 100 21.65 -6.11 -2.04
CA THR A 100 20.88 -6.13 -0.80
C THR A 100 19.39 -6.14 -1.13
N ARG A 101 18.69 -7.20 -0.74
CA ARG A 101 17.25 -7.34 -0.96
C ARG A 101 16.47 -6.54 0.08
N PRO A 102 15.41 -5.81 -0.31
CA PRO A 102 14.47 -5.26 0.64
C PRO A 102 13.75 -6.41 1.35
N LYS A 103 13.52 -6.24 2.66
CA LYS A 103 12.64 -7.15 3.40
C LYS A 103 11.22 -6.65 3.26
N LEU A 104 10.33 -7.48 2.72
CA LEU A 104 8.91 -7.21 2.73
C LEU A 104 8.42 -7.37 4.16
N VAL A 105 8.32 -6.26 4.89
CA VAL A 105 7.65 -6.25 6.19
C VAL A 105 6.16 -6.42 5.91
N GLN A 106 5.62 -7.61 6.22
CA GLN A 106 4.17 -7.76 6.25
C GLN A 106 3.62 -6.70 7.20
N ARG A 107 2.68 -5.88 6.72
CA ARG A 107 1.85 -5.10 7.62
C ARG A 107 1.06 -6.11 8.44
N CYS A 108 1.54 -6.35 9.66
CA CYS A 108 0.72 -6.91 10.71
C CYS A 108 -0.33 -5.84 11.00
N PHE A 109 -1.48 -5.92 10.33
CA PHE A 109 -2.69 -5.47 10.98
C PHE A 109 -2.71 -6.23 12.30
N HIS A 110 -2.86 -5.52 13.43
CA HIS A 110 -3.16 -6.23 14.67
C HIS A 110 -4.30 -7.17 14.29
N GLN A 111 -4.06 -8.47 14.46
CA GLN A 111 -5.11 -9.44 14.33
C GLN A 111 -6.01 -9.15 15.52
N GLU A 112 -6.84 -8.12 15.39
CA GLU A 112 -8.08 -8.06 16.12
C GLU A 112 -8.65 -9.44 15.90
N GLN A 113 -8.78 -10.20 16.99
CA GLN A 113 -9.64 -11.37 16.98
C GLN A 113 -10.97 -10.82 16.52
N MET A 114 -11.25 -10.86 15.21
CA MET A 114 -12.56 -10.51 14.71
C MET A 114 -13.47 -11.49 15.42
N PRO A 115 -14.29 -11.03 16.38
CA PRO A 115 -15.25 -11.91 17.01
C PRO A 115 -16.07 -12.50 15.85
N PRO A 116 -16.43 -13.79 15.91
CA PRO A 116 -17.28 -14.38 14.87
C PRO A 116 -18.45 -13.44 14.58
N LEU A 117 -18.73 -13.22 13.29
CA LEU A 117 -19.75 -12.29 12.80
C LEU A 117 -21.00 -12.35 13.68
N GLN A 118 -21.19 -11.25 14.43
CA GLN A 118 -22.29 -10.90 15.32
C GLN A 118 -23.31 -12.01 15.65
N MET A 119 -23.03 -12.79 16.72
CA MET A 119 -23.99 -13.74 17.32
C MET A 119 -24.92 -13.09 18.37
N ALA A 120 -24.76 -11.78 18.64
CA ALA A 120 -25.52 -11.04 19.65
C ALA A 120 -26.63 -10.20 19.00
N SER A 121 -27.73 -9.96 19.73
CA SER A 121 -28.78 -9.03 19.27
C SER A 121 -28.25 -7.60 19.16
N LYS A 122 -28.98 -6.75 18.43
CA LYS A 122 -28.62 -5.33 18.22
C LYS A 122 -28.56 -4.57 19.54
N GLU A 123 -29.49 -4.85 20.45
CA GLU A 123 -29.60 -4.23 21.77
C GLU A 123 -28.38 -4.58 22.63
N LYS A 124 -28.03 -5.86 22.69
CA LYS A 124 -26.86 -6.32 23.45
C LYS A 124 -25.55 -5.75 22.89
N SER A 125 -25.48 -5.57 21.57
CA SER A 125 -24.33 -4.94 20.90
C SER A 125 -24.24 -3.46 21.23
N ALA A 126 -25.37 -2.74 21.23
CA ALA A 126 -25.44 -1.33 21.61
C ALA A 126 -25.06 -1.11 23.08
N ASP A 127 -25.56 -1.93 24.00
CA ASP A 127 -25.20 -1.86 25.42
C ASP A 127 -23.70 -2.09 25.65
N ALA A 128 -23.12 -3.07 24.94
CA ALA A 128 -21.70 -3.36 25.01
C ALA A 128 -20.86 -2.20 24.45
N PHE A 129 -21.30 -1.60 23.35
CA PHE A 129 -20.65 -0.42 22.76
C PHE A 129 -20.69 0.77 23.72
N SER A 130 -21.84 1.09 24.31
CA SER A 130 -21.97 2.19 25.29
C SER A 130 -21.03 2.01 26.48
N ARG A 131 -20.97 0.80 27.06
CA ARG A 131 -20.04 0.50 28.16
C ARG A 131 -18.57 0.62 27.74
N TRP A 132 -18.25 0.22 26.52
CA TRP A 132 -16.90 0.38 25.99
C TRP A 132 -16.53 1.86 25.82
N VAL A 133 -17.44 2.67 25.26
CA VAL A 133 -17.26 4.12 25.15
C VAL A 133 -17.05 4.78 26.51
N GLU A 134 -17.83 4.37 27.54
CA GLU A 134 -17.69 4.85 28.91
C GLU A 134 -16.34 4.44 29.56
N SER A 135 -15.72 3.36 29.07
CA SER A 135 -14.43 2.88 29.57
C SER A 135 -13.21 3.58 28.94
N LEU A 136 -13.42 4.41 27.90
CA LEU A 136 -12.34 5.12 27.22
C LEU A 136 -11.80 6.28 28.07
N ASP A 137 -10.51 6.56 27.95
CA ASP A 137 -9.90 7.69 28.64
C ASP A 137 -10.50 9.03 28.15
N PRO A 138 -10.71 10.04 29.02
CA PRO A 138 -11.34 11.30 28.63
C PRO A 138 -10.74 12.07 27.44
N PRO A 139 -9.41 12.05 27.17
CA PRO A 139 -8.87 12.71 25.99
C PRO A 139 -9.11 11.94 24.68
N THR A 140 -9.60 10.69 24.74
CA THR A 140 -9.82 9.84 23.55
C THR A 140 -10.82 10.49 22.61
N LEU A 141 -10.45 10.61 21.34
CA LEU A 141 -11.35 11.04 20.28
C LEU A 141 -12.03 9.83 19.67
N MET A 142 -13.35 9.92 19.51
CA MET A 142 -14.16 8.92 18.83
C MET A 142 -14.68 9.49 17.53
N VAL A 143 -14.44 8.78 16.43
CA VAL A 143 -14.90 9.17 15.11
C VAL A 143 -16.02 8.23 14.70
N TYR A 144 -17.20 8.79 14.45
CA TYR A 144 -18.31 8.08 13.82
C TYR A 144 -18.36 8.48 12.36
N SER A 145 -18.29 7.52 11.46
CA SER A 145 -18.41 7.76 10.01
C SER A 145 -19.53 6.94 9.43
N ASP A 146 -20.17 7.48 8.41
CA ASP A 146 -21.20 6.80 7.64
C ASP A 146 -21.11 7.15 6.15
N GLY A 147 -21.61 6.25 5.31
CA GLY A 147 -21.64 6.38 3.86
C GLY A 147 -23.05 6.17 3.33
N SER A 148 -23.46 6.96 2.35
CA SER A 148 -24.76 6.80 1.69
C SER A 148 -24.64 6.86 0.17
N LEU A 149 -25.52 6.14 -0.50
CA LEU A 149 -25.66 6.15 -1.95
C LEU A 149 -27.12 6.42 -2.30
N SER A 150 -27.38 7.46 -3.09
CA SER A 150 -28.75 7.73 -3.58
C SER A 150 -29.12 6.81 -4.74
N SER A 151 -30.42 6.69 -5.02
CA SER A 151 -30.95 5.94 -6.17
C SER A 151 -30.42 6.41 -7.51
N GLU A 152 -30.00 7.67 -7.61
CA GLU A 152 -29.42 8.30 -8.80
C GLU A 152 -27.91 8.05 -8.92
N GLY A 153 -27.32 7.25 -8.00
CA GLY A 153 -25.90 6.91 -7.98
C GLY A 153 -25.01 7.97 -7.34
N ALA A 154 -25.58 8.94 -6.62
CA ALA A 154 -24.80 9.94 -5.90
C ALA A 154 -24.27 9.35 -4.59
N ALA A 155 -22.95 9.13 -4.52
CA ALA A 155 -22.28 8.56 -3.37
C ALA A 155 -21.72 9.67 -2.46
N SER A 156 -21.99 9.61 -1.16
CA SER A 156 -21.51 10.60 -0.19
C SER A 156 -21.10 9.96 1.12
N TYR A 157 -20.21 10.64 1.84
CA TYR A 157 -19.77 10.22 3.17
C TYR A 157 -19.92 11.38 4.16
N GLY A 158 -20.06 11.04 5.42
CA GLY A 158 -20.03 11.97 6.54
C GLY A 158 -19.31 11.38 7.74
N PHE A 159 -18.80 12.24 8.60
CA PHE A 159 -18.27 11.85 9.89
C PHE A 159 -18.49 12.92 10.95
N THR A 160 -18.53 12.49 12.21
CA THR A 160 -18.53 13.36 13.39
C THR A 160 -17.49 12.85 14.39
N ILE A 161 -16.77 13.78 15.00
CA ILE A 161 -15.75 13.54 16.00
C ILE A 161 -16.30 13.96 17.35
N HIS A 162 -16.25 13.04 18.31
CA HIS A 162 -16.70 13.24 19.67
C HIS A 162 -15.51 13.12 20.63
N GLN A 163 -15.50 13.95 21.66
CA GLN A 163 -14.62 13.84 22.82
C GLN A 163 -15.49 13.88 24.07
N ASN A 164 -15.33 12.91 24.99
CA ASN A 164 -16.21 12.80 26.17
C ASN A 164 -17.70 12.83 25.83
N ASN A 165 -18.08 12.16 24.74
CA ASN A 165 -19.45 12.13 24.22
C ASN A 165 -20.01 13.50 23.74
N VAL A 166 -19.16 14.54 23.65
CA VAL A 166 -19.50 15.86 23.12
C VAL A 166 -18.98 15.98 21.68
N PRO A 167 -19.80 16.38 20.71
CA PRO A 167 -19.34 16.61 19.34
C PRO A 167 -18.40 17.82 19.29
N ILE A 168 -17.23 17.66 18.67
CA ILE A 168 -16.21 18.71 18.54
C ILE A 168 -15.98 19.16 17.10
N PHE A 169 -16.19 18.28 16.13
CA PHE A 169 -15.98 18.57 14.72
C PHE A 169 -16.73 17.56 13.85
N ASP A 170 -17.23 18.00 12.70
CA ASP A 170 -17.87 17.16 11.70
C ASP A 170 -17.41 17.52 10.30
N GLY A 171 -17.62 16.60 9.36
CA GLY A 171 -17.26 16.80 7.97
C GLY A 171 -18.01 15.86 7.04
N SER A 172 -18.10 16.23 5.77
CA SER A 172 -18.74 15.41 4.75
C SER A 172 -18.19 15.71 3.37
N GLY A 173 -18.41 14.78 2.44
CA GLY A 173 -17.98 14.91 1.06
C GLY A 173 -18.77 14.01 0.12
N ARG A 174 -18.54 14.19 -1.19
CA ARG A 174 -19.13 13.36 -2.24
C ARG A 174 -18.04 12.66 -3.01
N LEU A 175 -18.32 11.42 -3.38
CA LEU A 175 -17.51 10.68 -4.35
C LEU A 175 -18.20 10.73 -5.71
N GLY A 176 -17.41 10.51 -6.77
CA GLY A 176 -17.95 10.30 -8.10
C GLY A 176 -18.65 8.93 -8.20
N SER A 177 -18.47 8.23 -9.32
CA SER A 177 -18.92 6.84 -9.42
C SER A 177 -18.14 5.96 -8.42
N ALA A 178 -18.83 5.49 -7.38
CA ALA A 178 -18.26 4.70 -6.28
C ALA A 178 -19.33 3.80 -5.67
N GLU A 179 -18.92 2.67 -5.09
CA GLU A 179 -19.82 1.80 -4.35
C GLU A 179 -20.05 2.31 -2.91
N VAL A 180 -21.08 1.83 -2.23
CA VAL A 180 -21.37 2.20 -0.82
C VAL A 180 -20.15 1.92 0.07
N PHE A 181 -19.48 0.80 -0.17
CA PHE A 181 -18.29 0.44 0.59
C PHE A 181 -17.14 1.45 0.42
N ASP A 182 -16.97 2.00 -0.78
CA ASP A 182 -15.93 3.00 -1.06
C ASP A 182 -16.19 4.30 -0.29
N VAL A 183 -17.46 4.73 -0.19
CA VAL A 183 -17.81 5.94 0.57
C VAL A 183 -17.72 5.73 2.07
N GLU A 184 -18.09 4.57 2.60
CA GLU A 184 -17.91 4.24 4.02
C GLU A 184 -16.41 4.24 4.39
N ALA A 185 -15.58 3.56 3.59
CA ALA A 185 -14.14 3.51 3.81
C ALA A 185 -13.50 4.91 3.69
N THR A 186 -13.99 5.73 2.77
CA THR A 186 -13.53 7.12 2.63
C THR A 186 -13.96 7.97 3.83
N GLY A 187 -15.20 7.85 4.30
CA GLY A 187 -15.68 8.55 5.48
C GLY A 187 -14.86 8.24 6.73
N ALA A 188 -14.52 6.97 6.94
CA ALA A 188 -13.65 6.54 8.02
C ALA A 188 -12.23 7.13 7.89
N LEU A 189 -11.66 7.15 6.68
CA LEU A 189 -10.34 7.71 6.41
C LEU A 189 -10.29 9.23 6.66
N GLU A 190 -11.25 9.97 6.13
CA GLU A 190 -11.28 11.43 6.26
C GLU A 190 -11.60 11.84 7.70
N GLY A 191 -12.47 11.09 8.39
CA GLY A 191 -12.71 11.29 9.83
C GLY A 191 -11.46 11.04 10.68
N LEU A 192 -10.69 9.98 10.39
CA LEU A 192 -9.42 9.73 11.08
C LEU A 192 -8.40 10.84 10.83
N ARG A 193 -8.29 11.34 9.59
CA ARG A 193 -7.41 12.47 9.26
C ARG A 193 -7.80 13.73 10.04
N ALA A 194 -9.09 14.04 10.06
CA ALA A 194 -9.61 15.19 10.80
C ALA A 194 -9.33 15.05 12.32
N ALA A 195 -9.44 13.85 12.88
CA ALA A 195 -9.10 13.61 14.29
C ALA A 195 -7.61 13.85 14.57
N LEU A 196 -6.71 13.36 13.71
CA LEU A 196 -5.27 13.61 13.83
C LEU A 196 -4.94 15.10 13.77
N ASP A 197 -5.55 15.84 12.84
CA ASP A 197 -5.36 17.29 12.73
C ASP A 197 -5.89 18.05 13.96
N THR A 198 -6.99 17.58 14.54
CA THR A 198 -7.58 18.16 15.76
C THR A 198 -6.67 17.97 16.97
N THR A 199 -6.06 16.79 17.12
CA THR A 199 -5.06 16.54 18.18
C THR A 199 -3.79 17.38 18.01
N TRP A 200 -3.39 17.68 16.78
CA TRP A 200 -2.22 18.51 16.50
C TRP A 200 -2.46 20.01 16.78
N ARG A 201 -3.69 20.49 16.58
CA ARG A 201 -4.05 21.90 16.77
C ARG A 201 -4.34 22.31 18.22
N SER A 202 -4.44 21.36 19.15
CA SER A 202 -4.56 21.67 20.57
C SER A 202 -3.17 21.99 21.16
N PRO A 203 -2.91 23.21 21.63
CA PRO A 203 -1.67 23.51 22.35
C PRO A 203 -1.63 22.61 23.59
N ARG A 204 -0.57 21.82 23.72
CA ARG A 204 -0.27 21.05 24.94
C ARG A 204 -0.33 21.98 26.16
N ALA A 205 -1.45 21.97 26.88
CA ALA A 205 -1.54 22.54 28.21
C ALA A 205 -0.93 21.54 29.19
N TYR A 206 0.39 21.58 29.33
CA TYR A 206 1.10 21.00 30.47
C TYR A 206 1.49 22.15 31.42
N GLU A 207 0.75 22.20 32.53
CA GLU A 207 1.10 22.72 33.87
C GLU A 207 1.75 24.10 34.05
N ALA A 208 1.03 24.96 34.79
CA ALA A 208 1.64 25.77 35.85
C ALA A 208 0.68 25.84 37.05
N HIS A 209 1.10 25.17 38.12
CA HIS A 209 0.52 25.19 39.45
C HIS A 209 0.81 26.53 40.18
N HIS A 210 -0.25 27.12 40.74
CA HIS A 210 -0.34 28.10 41.86
C HIS A 210 0.00 29.60 41.63
N PRO A 211 -0.50 30.54 42.48
CA PRO A 211 -1.58 30.48 43.48
C PRO A 211 -2.71 31.50 43.25
N THR A 212 -3.80 31.32 43.99
CA THR A 212 -4.94 32.24 44.18
C THR A 212 -4.51 33.67 44.53
N PRO A 213 -5.27 34.69 44.08
CA PRO A 213 -5.48 35.87 44.90
C PRO A 213 -6.98 36.17 45.11
N LEU A 214 -7.30 36.28 46.40
CA LEU A 214 -8.27 37.15 47.08
C LEU A 214 -9.44 37.79 46.31
N LYS A 215 -10.62 37.58 46.92
CA LYS A 215 -11.90 38.26 46.69
C LYS A 215 -11.77 39.76 46.45
N ALA A 216 -12.55 40.27 45.50
CA ALA A 216 -13.16 41.59 45.58
C ALA A 216 -14.64 41.49 45.18
N SER A 217 -15.50 41.69 46.17
CA SER A 217 -16.93 41.95 46.02
C SER A 217 -17.15 43.28 45.31
N PHE A 218 -18.08 43.34 44.34
CA PHE A 218 -18.86 44.55 44.13
C PHE A 218 -20.26 44.22 43.61
N SER A 219 -21.26 44.71 44.33
CA SER A 219 -22.67 44.73 43.99
C SER A 219 -22.98 45.98 43.14
N SER A 220 -24.02 45.89 42.30
CA SER A 220 -24.95 46.97 41.89
C SER A 220 -25.65 46.51 40.61
N SER A 221 -26.91 46.09 40.65
CA SER A 221 -28.15 46.90 40.69
C SER A 221 -28.80 46.99 39.30
N LYS A 222 -30.07 46.57 39.28
CA LYS A 222 -31.12 46.76 38.29
C LYS A 222 -30.96 47.98 37.37
N ARG A 223 -31.23 47.76 36.07
CA ARG A 223 -32.42 48.30 35.39
C ARG A 223 -32.90 47.29 34.36
#